data_AF-A0A8C7EQR9-F1
#
_entry.id   AF-A0A8C7EQR9-F1
#
_cell.length_a   1.000
_cell.length_b   1.000
_cell.length_c   1.000
_cell.angle_alpha   90.00
_cell.angle_beta   90.00
_cell.angle_gamma   90.00
#
_symmetry.space_group_name_H-M   'P 1'
#
loop_
_entity.id
_entity.type
_entity.pdbx_description
1 polymer ?
#
loop_
_entity_poly.entity_id
_entity_poly.type
_entity_poly.pdbx_seq_one_letter_code
_entity_poly.pdbx_strand_id
1 'polypeptide(L)'
;MIPPQEASARRREIEDKLKQEEETLSFIRDSLEKSDQLTKNMVSILSSFESRLMKLENSIIPVHKQTENLQRLQENVEKTLSCLDHVISYYHVASDTEKIIREGPTGRLEEYLGSMAKIQKAVEYFQDNSPDSPELNKVVRGQWTNAGSLGTPVPAPVP
;
A
#
# COMPACT_ATOMS: atom_id res chain seq x y z
N MET A 1 -30.14 52.53 79.33
CA MET A 1 -30.39 51.08 79.49
C MET A 1 -31.33 50.66 78.37
N ILE A 2 -31.01 49.60 77.64
CA ILE A 2 -31.88 49.07 76.59
C ILE A 2 -33.00 48.27 77.28
N PRO A 3 -34.29 48.48 76.94
CA PRO A 3 -35.39 47.72 77.52
C PRO A 3 -35.19 46.20 77.32
N PRO A 4 -35.45 45.35 78.34
CA PRO A 4 -35.23 43.91 78.27
C PRO A 4 -35.98 43.22 77.10
N GLN A 5 -37.09 43.81 76.67
CA GLN A 5 -37.89 43.36 75.54
C GLN A 5 -37.19 43.56 74.18
N GLU A 6 -36.41 44.65 74.02
CA GLU A 6 -35.64 44.96 72.81
C GLU A 6 -34.41 44.03 72.67
N ALA A 7 -33.75 43.71 73.79
CA ALA A 7 -32.63 42.77 73.82
C ALA A 7 -33.07 41.31 73.55
N SER A 8 -34.29 40.95 73.93
CA SER A 8 -34.90 39.66 73.59
C SER A 8 -35.21 39.56 72.09
N ALA A 9 -35.82 40.61 71.51
CA ALA A 9 -36.12 40.67 70.08
C ALA A 9 -34.85 40.56 69.21
N ARG A 10 -33.78 41.28 69.56
CA ARG A 10 -32.49 41.19 68.84
C ARG A 10 -31.86 39.80 68.93
N ARG A 11 -31.96 39.12 70.07
CA ARG A 11 -31.46 37.74 70.22
C ARG A 11 -32.20 36.77 69.30
N ARG A 12 -33.53 36.90 69.23
CA ARG A 12 -34.36 36.07 68.35
C ARG A 12 -34.02 36.29 66.88
N GLU A 13 -33.84 37.54 66.46
CA GLU A 13 -33.45 37.85 65.07
C GLU A 13 -32.07 37.28 64.70
N ILE A 14 -31.13 37.27 65.66
CA ILE A 14 -29.81 36.66 65.47
C ILE A 14 -29.92 35.13 65.35
N GLU A 15 -30.74 34.48 66.19
CA GLU A 15 -31.00 33.04 66.09
C GLU A 15 -31.65 32.66 64.76
N ASP A 16 -32.64 33.44 64.29
CA ASP A 16 -33.30 33.20 63.02
C ASP A 16 -32.30 33.34 61.84
N LYS A 17 -31.44 34.36 61.87
CA LYS A 17 -30.37 34.53 60.88
C LYS A 17 -29.32 33.42 60.93
N LEU A 18 -28.93 33.00 62.13
CA LEU A 18 -27.98 31.91 62.31
C LEU A 18 -28.53 30.61 61.71
N LYS A 19 -29.80 30.31 61.96
CA LYS A 19 -30.48 29.14 61.41
C LYS A 19 -30.57 29.20 59.88
N GLN A 20 -30.89 30.36 59.32
CA GLN A 20 -30.90 30.58 57.87
C GLN A 20 -29.52 30.35 57.24
N GLU A 21 -28.46 30.84 57.88
CA GLU A 21 -27.08 30.64 57.43
C GLU A 21 -26.65 29.17 57.54
N GLU A 22 -27.04 28.46 58.60
CA GLU A 22 -26.79 27.01 58.74
C GLU A 22 -27.48 26.19 57.64
N GLU A 23 -28.75 26.50 57.34
CA GLU A 23 -29.48 25.86 56.23
C GLU A 23 -28.82 26.15 54.88
N THR A 24 -28.39 27.39 54.66
CA THR A 24 -27.69 27.82 53.43
C THR A 24 -26.34 27.12 53.29
N LEU A 25 -25.56 27.02 54.37
CA LEU A 25 -24.29 26.31 54.40
C LEU A 25 -24.47 24.82 54.12
N SER A 26 -25.51 24.19 54.68
CA SER A 26 -25.85 22.80 54.39
C SER A 26 -26.13 22.60 52.90
N PHE A 27 -26.96 23.46 52.32
CA PHE A 27 -27.29 23.40 50.89
C PHE A 27 -26.07 23.56 49.97
N ILE A 28 -25.17 24.48 50.31
CA ILE A 28 -23.93 24.70 49.55
C ILE A 28 -23.01 23.48 49.65
N ARG A 29 -22.88 22.87 50.84
CA ARG A 29 -22.08 21.64 51.02
C ARG A 29 -22.62 20.48 50.20
N ASP A 30 -23.93 20.25 50.23
CA ASP A 30 -24.56 19.19 49.44
C ASP A 30 -24.38 19.42 47.93
N SER A 31 -24.45 20.69 47.49
CA SER A 31 -24.22 21.06 46.10
C SER A 31 -22.77 20.82 45.68
N LEU A 32 -21.81 21.17 46.54
CA LEU A 32 -20.39 20.94 46.32
C LEU A 32 -20.07 19.45 46.23
N GLU A 33 -20.65 18.63 47.10
CA GLU A 33 -20.46 17.18 47.09
C GLU A 33 -21.02 16.54 45.81
N LYS A 34 -22.19 17.01 45.34
CA LYS A 34 -22.73 16.60 44.03
C LYS A 34 -21.80 16.98 42.88
N SER A 35 -21.24 18.19 42.90
CA SER A 35 -20.28 18.63 41.89
C SER A 35 -19.00 17.80 41.93
N ASP A 36 -18.45 17.51 43.11
CA ASP A 36 -17.26 16.66 43.28
C ASP A 36 -17.51 15.24 42.75
N GLN A 37 -18.68 14.65 43.03
CA GLN A 37 -19.06 13.35 42.49
C GLN A 37 -19.16 13.38 40.96
N LEU A 38 -19.71 14.45 40.37
CA LEU A 38 -19.77 14.60 38.92
C LEU A 38 -18.37 14.69 38.30
N THR A 39 -17.46 15.44 38.93
CA THR A 39 -16.06 15.55 38.49
C THR A 39 -15.35 14.20 38.58
N LYS A 40 -15.52 13.45 39.67
CA LYS A 40 -14.97 12.08 39.80
C LYS A 40 -15.49 11.15 38.71
N ASN A 41 -16.78 11.23 38.39
CA ASN A 41 -17.37 10.45 37.31
C ASN A 41 -16.75 10.82 35.95
N MET A 42 -16.55 12.11 35.67
CA MET A 42 -15.86 12.54 34.44
C MET A 42 -14.43 12.02 34.36
N VAL A 43 -13.65 12.13 35.45
CA VAL A 43 -12.28 11.62 35.49
C VAL A 43 -12.25 10.12 35.22
N SER A 44 -13.14 9.35 35.84
CA SER A 44 -13.27 7.90 35.60
C SER A 44 -13.55 7.57 34.12
N ILE A 45 -14.46 8.32 33.49
CA ILE A 45 -14.76 8.16 32.06
C ILE A 45 -13.52 8.47 31.20
N LEU A 46 -12.81 9.57 31.48
CA LEU A 46 -11.60 9.96 30.74
C LEU A 46 -10.49 8.93 30.90
N SER A 47 -10.25 8.42 32.10
CA SER A 47 -9.27 7.35 32.34
C SER A 47 -9.63 6.07 31.59
N SER A 48 -10.92 5.73 31.47
CA SER A 48 -11.37 4.61 30.64
C SER A 48 -11.09 4.83 29.16
N PHE A 49 -11.35 6.03 28.65
CA PHE A 49 -11.01 6.39 27.26
C PHE A 49 -9.52 6.31 26.99
N GLU A 50 -8.69 6.88 27.88
CA GLU A 50 -7.23 6.81 27.77
C GLU A 50 -6.74 5.37 27.71
N SER A 51 -7.23 4.49 28.59
CA SER A 51 -6.86 3.06 28.57
C SER A 51 -7.26 2.38 27.26
N ARG A 52 -8.44 2.69 26.72
CA ARG A 52 -8.91 2.13 25.45
C ARG A 52 -8.11 2.65 24.26
N LEU A 53 -7.73 3.93 24.26
CA LEU A 53 -6.87 4.52 23.22
C LEU A 53 -5.48 3.90 23.25
N MET A 54 -4.88 3.73 24.43
CA MET A 54 -3.59 3.05 24.58
C MET A 54 -3.63 1.62 24.07
N LYS A 55 -4.69 0.86 24.35
CA LYS A 55 -4.87 -0.50 23.80
C LYS A 55 -5.02 -0.49 22.29
N LEU A 56 -5.74 0.47 21.74
CA LEU A 56 -5.92 0.61 20.30
C LEU A 56 -4.60 0.96 19.61
N GLU A 57 -3.83 1.91 20.16
CA GLU A 57 -2.52 2.31 19.65
C GLU A 57 -1.55 1.13 19.64
N ASN A 58 -1.47 0.39 20.74
CA ASN A 58 -0.63 -0.81 20.84
C ASN A 58 -1.05 -1.92 19.87
N SER A 59 -2.32 -1.93 19.43
CA SER A 59 -2.83 -2.87 18.43
C SER A 59 -2.60 -2.41 17.00
N ILE A 60 -2.70 -1.10 16.72
CA ILE A 60 -2.65 -0.58 15.34
C ILE A 60 -1.22 -0.44 14.81
N ILE A 61 -0.26 -0.08 15.66
CA ILE A 61 1.17 0.04 15.28
C ILE A 61 1.72 -1.25 14.66
N PRO A 62 1.57 -2.45 15.28
CA PRO A 62 2.09 -3.67 14.68
C PRO A 62 1.38 -4.03 13.37
N VAL A 63 0.07 -3.74 13.23
CA VAL A 63 -0.67 -3.95 11.98
C VAL A 63 -0.11 -3.08 10.86
N HIS A 64 0.17 -1.80 11.11
CA HIS A 64 0.80 -0.93 10.11
C HIS A 64 2.17 -1.45 9.70
N LYS A 65 3.00 -1.85 10.67
CA LYS A 65 4.35 -2.39 10.39
C LYS A 65 4.29 -3.70 9.59
N GLN A 66 3.38 -4.60 9.93
CA GLN A 66 3.18 -5.84 9.19
C GLN A 66 2.67 -5.57 7.77
N THR A 67 1.75 -4.62 7.61
CA THR A 67 1.21 -4.22 6.30
C THR A 67 2.31 -3.61 5.42
N GLU A 68 3.13 -2.72 5.96
CA GLU A 68 4.26 -2.13 5.26
C GLU A 68 5.28 -3.19 4.79
N ASN A 69 5.58 -4.18 5.64
CA ASN A 69 6.44 -5.29 5.26
C ASN A 69 5.80 -6.16 4.16
N LEU A 70 4.49 -6.42 4.25
CA LEU A 70 3.76 -7.18 3.24
C LEU A 70 3.76 -6.46 1.89
N GLN A 71 3.59 -5.14 1.88
CA GLN A 71 3.69 -4.32 0.66
C GLN A 71 5.08 -4.39 0.04
N ARG A 72 6.15 -4.27 0.84
CA ARG A 72 7.53 -4.46 0.34
C ARG A 72 7.74 -5.86 -0.25
N LEU A 73 7.21 -6.88 0.41
CA LEU A 73 7.29 -8.26 -0.09
C LEU A 73 6.55 -8.39 -1.43
N GLN A 74 5.35 -7.84 -1.52
CA GLN A 74 4.56 -7.81 -2.75
C GLN A 74 5.33 -7.11 -3.88
N GLU A 75 5.89 -5.92 -3.64
CA GLU A 75 6.69 -5.21 -4.64
C GLU A 75 7.90 -6.03 -5.12
N ASN A 76 8.57 -6.73 -4.21
CA ASN A 76 9.70 -7.58 -4.56
C ASN A 76 9.26 -8.76 -5.44
N VAL A 77 8.11 -9.37 -5.13
CA VAL A 77 7.52 -10.45 -5.93
C VAL A 77 7.13 -9.93 -7.32
N GLU A 78 6.46 -8.78 -7.40
CA GLU A 78 6.07 -8.17 -8.68
C GLU A 78 7.30 -7.82 -9.55
N LYS A 79 8.35 -7.23 -8.96
CA LYS A 79 9.61 -6.96 -9.66
C LYS A 79 10.27 -8.23 -10.16
N THR A 80 10.26 -9.29 -9.35
CA THR A 80 10.82 -10.60 -9.73
C THR A 80 10.03 -11.22 -10.87
N LEU A 81 8.70 -11.21 -10.80
CA LEU A 81 7.82 -11.69 -11.87
C LEU A 81 8.04 -10.90 -13.16
N SER A 82 8.09 -9.58 -13.10
CA SER A 82 8.36 -8.74 -14.27
C SER A 82 9.74 -9.02 -14.89
N CYS A 83 10.76 -9.26 -14.07
CA CYS A 83 12.08 -9.67 -14.55
C CYS A 83 12.03 -11.05 -15.24
N LEU A 84 11.31 -12.02 -14.65
CA LEU A 84 11.13 -13.34 -15.25
C LEU A 84 10.36 -13.27 -16.57
N ASP A 85 9.27 -12.50 -16.65
CA ASP A 85 8.52 -12.28 -17.89
C ASP A 85 9.40 -11.66 -18.98
N HIS A 86 10.27 -10.72 -18.60
CA HIS A 86 11.24 -10.12 -19.51
C HIS A 86 12.21 -11.17 -20.06
N VAL A 87 12.76 -12.04 -19.20
CA VAL A 87 13.64 -13.15 -19.63
C VAL A 87 12.89 -14.13 -20.54
N ILE A 88 11.70 -14.59 -20.13
CA ILE A 88 10.86 -15.53 -20.90
C ILE A 88 10.57 -14.96 -22.30
N SER A 89 10.34 -13.65 -22.41
CA SER A 89 10.06 -13.01 -23.70
C SER A 89 11.15 -13.32 -24.74
N TYR A 90 12.43 -13.33 -24.37
CA TYR A 90 13.54 -13.63 -25.27
C TYR A 90 13.54 -15.07 -25.78
N TYR A 91 13.09 -16.03 -24.97
CA TYR A 91 12.99 -17.44 -25.36
C TYR A 91 11.89 -17.69 -26.40
N HIS A 92 10.87 -16.83 -26.46
CA HIS A 92 9.78 -16.94 -27.44
C HIS A 92 10.02 -16.13 -28.73
N VAL A 93 10.96 -15.18 -28.75
CA VAL A 93 11.21 -14.28 -29.90
C VAL A 93 11.33 -15.03 -31.23
N ALA A 94 12.06 -16.15 -31.29
CA ALA A 94 12.23 -16.91 -32.52
C ALA A 94 10.92 -17.48 -33.08
N SER A 95 9.98 -17.88 -32.21
CA SER A 95 8.66 -18.38 -32.61
C SER A 95 7.73 -17.22 -32.98
N ASP A 96 7.71 -16.17 -32.15
CA ASP A 96 6.75 -15.07 -32.28
C ASP A 96 7.00 -14.23 -33.53
N THR A 97 8.26 -14.11 -33.95
CA THR A 97 8.64 -13.34 -35.12
C THR A 97 8.61 -14.16 -36.41
N GLU A 98 8.32 -15.47 -36.35
CA GLU A 98 8.65 -16.36 -37.46
C GLU A 98 7.94 -16.06 -38.77
N LYS A 99 6.64 -15.92 -38.66
CA LYS A 99 5.81 -15.62 -39.79
C LYS A 99 6.22 -14.31 -40.47
N ILE A 100 6.45 -13.26 -39.68
CA ILE A 100 6.76 -11.91 -40.18
C ILE A 100 8.12 -11.92 -40.91
N ILE A 101 9.12 -12.59 -40.35
CA ILE A 101 10.45 -12.63 -40.98
C ILE A 101 10.43 -13.44 -42.27
N ARG A 102 9.67 -14.54 -42.32
CA ARG A 102 9.51 -15.33 -43.56
C ARG A 102 8.75 -14.58 -44.66
N GLU A 103 7.71 -13.82 -44.30
CA GLU A 103 6.90 -13.04 -45.26
C GLU A 103 7.67 -11.85 -45.84
N GLY A 104 8.72 -11.39 -45.14
CA GLY A 104 9.55 -10.26 -45.56
C GLY A 104 8.84 -8.90 -45.40
N PRO A 105 9.49 -7.80 -45.78
CA PRO A 105 9.01 -6.44 -45.48
C PRO A 105 7.81 -5.96 -46.33
N THR A 106 7.25 -6.81 -47.20
CA THR A 106 6.30 -6.40 -48.24
C THR A 106 4.98 -5.92 -47.64
N GLY A 107 4.70 -4.61 -47.72
CA GLY A 107 3.46 -4.00 -47.24
C GLY A 107 3.35 -3.81 -45.72
N ARG A 108 4.32 -4.30 -44.93
CA ARG A 108 4.38 -4.20 -43.46
C ARG A 108 5.79 -3.98 -42.95
N LEU A 109 6.49 -3.02 -43.54
CA LEU A 109 7.89 -2.72 -43.22
C LEU A 109 8.12 -2.44 -41.73
N GLU A 110 7.23 -1.69 -41.08
CA GLU A 110 7.31 -1.38 -39.65
C GLU A 110 7.24 -2.64 -38.76
N GLU A 111 6.34 -3.57 -39.06
CA GLU A 111 6.21 -4.83 -38.31
C GLU A 111 7.45 -5.73 -38.50
N TYR A 112 7.99 -5.74 -39.73
CA TYR A 112 9.21 -6.47 -40.06
C TYR A 112 10.43 -5.91 -39.33
N LEU A 113 10.63 -4.59 -39.37
CA LEU A 113 11.71 -3.90 -38.66
C LEU A 113 11.59 -4.07 -37.14
N GLY A 114 10.37 -3.99 -36.59
CA GLY A 114 10.11 -4.26 -35.17
C GLY A 114 10.44 -5.69 -34.77
N SER A 115 10.18 -6.67 -35.64
CA SER A 115 10.54 -8.08 -35.41
C SER A 115 12.04 -8.31 -35.47
N MET A 116 12.74 -7.68 -36.42
CA MET A 116 14.20 -7.69 -36.51
C MET A 116 14.86 -7.08 -35.27
N ALA A 117 14.34 -5.95 -34.77
CA ALA A 117 14.83 -5.32 -33.55
C ALA A 117 14.64 -6.22 -32.31
N LYS A 118 13.54 -6.97 -32.23
CA LYS A 118 13.31 -7.96 -31.16
C LYS A 118 14.30 -9.12 -31.23
N ILE A 119 14.55 -9.65 -32.43
CA ILE A 119 15.56 -10.69 -32.68
C ILE A 119 16.94 -10.20 -32.25
N GLN A 120 17.34 -9.01 -32.66
CA GLN A 120 18.64 -8.43 -32.30
C GLN A 120 18.79 -8.34 -30.77
N LYS A 121 17.81 -7.79 -30.06
CA LYS A 121 17.85 -7.70 -28.59
C LYS A 121 17.94 -9.08 -27.91
N ALA A 122 17.27 -10.10 -28.46
CA ALA A 122 17.37 -11.46 -27.95
C ALA A 122 18.77 -12.06 -28.16
N VAL A 123 19.39 -11.80 -29.33
CA VAL A 123 20.76 -12.22 -29.62
C VAL A 123 21.75 -11.58 -28.66
N GLU A 124 21.66 -10.26 -28.44
CA GLU A 124 22.50 -9.54 -27.47
C GLU A 124 22.35 -10.13 -26.07
N TYR A 125 21.10 -10.32 -25.60
CA TYR A 125 20.82 -10.94 -24.30
C TYR A 125 21.45 -12.33 -24.14
N PHE A 126 21.27 -13.22 -25.13
CA PHE A 126 21.82 -14.57 -25.05
C PHE A 126 23.34 -14.59 -25.21
N GLN A 127 23.95 -13.68 -25.98
CA GLN A 127 25.40 -13.58 -26.07
C GLN A 127 26.04 -13.18 -24.75
N ASP A 128 25.46 -12.20 -24.05
CA ASP A 128 25.99 -11.69 -22.79
C ASP A 128 25.77 -12.67 -21.63
N ASN A 129 24.64 -13.38 -21.61
CA ASN A 129 24.26 -14.23 -20.48
C ASN A 129 24.51 -15.73 -20.69
N SER A 130 24.42 -16.23 -21.93
CA SER A 130 24.47 -17.66 -22.27
C SER A 130 25.01 -17.92 -23.70
N PRO A 131 26.29 -17.62 -23.97
CA PRO A 131 26.86 -17.57 -25.32
C PRO A 131 26.85 -18.91 -26.08
N ASP A 132 26.82 -20.04 -25.38
CA ASP A 132 26.77 -21.38 -26.00
C ASP A 132 25.36 -22.01 -26.00
N SER A 133 24.32 -21.21 -25.73
CA SER A 133 22.95 -21.71 -25.61
C SER A 133 22.38 -22.21 -26.95
N PRO A 134 21.57 -23.29 -26.93
CA PRO A 134 20.83 -23.72 -28.10
C PRO A 134 19.81 -22.67 -28.56
N GLU A 135 19.34 -21.82 -27.64
CA GLU A 135 18.45 -20.70 -27.93
C GLU A 135 19.14 -19.61 -28.75
N LEU A 136 20.37 -19.22 -28.41
CA LEU A 136 21.15 -18.31 -29.26
C LEU A 136 21.30 -18.88 -30.67
N ASN A 137 21.63 -20.17 -30.79
CA ASN A 137 21.70 -20.83 -32.10
C ASN A 137 20.34 -20.84 -32.81
N LYS A 138 19.23 -21.00 -32.09
CA LYS A 138 17.88 -20.96 -32.66
C LYS A 138 17.47 -19.57 -33.13
N VAL A 139 17.90 -18.50 -32.45
CA VAL A 139 17.62 -17.11 -32.87
C VAL A 139 18.54 -16.69 -34.02
N VAL A 140 19.86 -16.93 -33.89
CA VAL A 140 20.89 -16.54 -34.86
C VAL A 140 20.84 -17.40 -36.13
N ARG A 141 20.68 -18.72 -35.98
CA ARG A 141 20.60 -19.68 -37.09
C ARG A 141 19.17 -20.13 -37.37
N GLY A 142 18.18 -19.39 -36.85
CA GLY A 142 16.76 -19.68 -37.05
C GLY A 142 16.49 -20.03 -38.50
N GLN A 143 15.60 -20.99 -38.71
CA GLN A 143 15.30 -21.65 -39.98
C GLN A 143 14.66 -20.72 -41.03
N TRP A 144 15.01 -19.44 -41.03
CA TRP A 144 14.73 -18.40 -42.03
C TRP A 144 15.34 -18.75 -43.38
N THR A 145 16.46 -19.48 -43.40
CA THR A 145 17.29 -19.68 -44.59
C THR A 145 16.95 -20.91 -45.41
N ASN A 146 15.79 -21.55 -45.24
CA ASN A 146 15.40 -22.68 -46.10
C ASN A 146 14.00 -22.52 -46.69
N ALA A 147 13.93 -21.74 -47.77
CA ALA A 147 12.91 -21.81 -48.82
C ALA A 147 13.48 -21.15 -50.09
N GLY A 148 14.50 -21.76 -50.71
CA GLY A 148 15.11 -21.16 -51.90
C GLY A 148 16.14 -21.97 -52.69
N SER A 149 16.34 -23.27 -52.46
CA SER A 149 17.35 -24.05 -53.20
C SER A 149 16.81 -25.32 -53.87
N LEU A 150 15.71 -25.22 -54.60
CA LEU A 150 15.32 -26.20 -55.62
C LEU A 150 14.84 -25.47 -56.90
N GLY A 151 15.68 -24.55 -57.39
CA GLY A 151 15.75 -24.23 -58.80
C GLY A 151 16.86 -25.07 -59.40
N THR A 152 16.52 -26.18 -60.05
CA THR A 152 17.47 -26.94 -60.87
C THR A 152 18.06 -26.01 -61.94
N PRO A 153 19.37 -26.07 -62.24
CA PRO A 153 19.92 -25.28 -63.33
C PRO A 153 19.35 -25.81 -64.65
N VAL A 154 18.65 -24.94 -65.37
CA VAL A 154 18.23 -25.18 -66.75
C VAL A 154 19.49 -25.43 -67.59
N PRO A 155 19.60 -26.56 -68.31
CA PRO A 155 20.76 -26.81 -69.16
C PRO A 155 20.76 -25.82 -70.33
N ALA A 156 21.91 -25.19 -70.58
CA ALA A 156 22.12 -24.32 -71.72
C ALA A 156 21.93 -25.10 -73.04
N PRO A 157 21.31 -24.50 -74.08
CA PRO A 157 21.19 -25.15 -75.37
C PRO A 157 22.56 -25.21 -76.05
N VAL A 158 22.91 -26.41 -76.53
CA VAL A 158 24.12 -26.68 -77.31
C VAL A 158 23.96 -26.05 -78.71
N PRO A 159 24.97 -25.35 -79.25
CA PRO A 159 25.05 -25.06 -80.67
C PRO A 159 25.44 -26.30 -81.49
#